data_AF-A0A7K4YXS1-F1
#
_entry.id   AF-A0A7K4YXS1-F1
#
_cell.length_a   1.000
_cell.length_b   1.000
_cell.length_c   1.000
_cell.angle_alpha   90.00
_cell.angle_beta   90.00
_cell.angle_gamma   90.00
#
_symmetry.space_group_name_H-M   'P 1'
#
loop_
_entity.id
_entity.type
_entity.pdbx_description
1 polymer ?
#
loop_
_entity_poly.entity_id
_entity_poly.type
_entity_poly.pdbx_seq_one_letter_code
_entity_poly.pdbx_strand_id
1 'polypeptide(L)'
;LCLNLYLLVLTRLGFFLPLTPADACSPPDRLQYAEPEQPFITMQSFPVGTNVSYVCRPGYMAIPGKRSSRTCGDDLQWSPVEQFCTARKCTHPGELSHGFINVTDLTFGSKATLSCEEGYRLRGDNEIVCEVKGKVVAWNRDLPLCERIPCEQPPSIAHGRYDKLDEYFYQTAVTYSCDAVPKGADPFSLIGTPTIFCTYDADLNGVWSAPPPQCKVVKCENPKVENGKKIAGFGPSYTYKDSVVFECDPGYVRRGAETITCRENSTWSPKPTCEKLSARVCAAPEVTHGAVIPAKSVYEEGESVQIKCHASCTFPSGAGEMTVTCHGQNMWSSLQNCTCGPESSGFTPHINNGRVTDGQKSSYSKGDFITIECYAGYTLHGEARIQYIGENRWSPGVPTCQLSKLFLILPKVIVAVVVFLAAFWIYKKFFSQNG
;
A
#
# COMPACT_ATOMS: atom_id res chain seq x y z
N LEU A 1 -128.85 -30.02 34.82
CA LEU A 1 -127.85 -30.80 35.57
C LEU A 1 -126.47 -30.61 34.93
N CYS A 2 -125.44 -30.04 35.53
CA CYS A 2 -125.27 -28.92 36.49
C CYS A 2 -123.75 -28.85 36.78
N LEU A 3 -123.02 -27.74 36.76
CA LEU A 3 -123.34 -26.34 36.48
C LEU A 3 -122.22 -25.72 35.59
N ASN A 4 -122.52 -24.59 34.94
CA ASN A 4 -121.60 -23.81 34.13
C ASN A 4 -121.35 -22.44 34.81
N LEU A 5 -120.52 -21.57 34.21
CA LEU A 5 -120.39 -20.11 34.40
C LEU A 5 -119.39 -19.47 35.42
N TYR A 6 -118.97 -18.24 35.05
CA TYR A 6 -118.10 -17.21 35.68
C TYR A 6 -116.56 -17.45 35.66
N LEU A 7 -115.64 -16.64 35.06
CA LEU A 7 -115.50 -15.22 34.63
C LEU A 7 -114.68 -14.34 35.62
N LEU A 8 -113.46 -13.89 35.23
CA LEU A 8 -112.72 -12.72 35.80
C LEU A 8 -111.40 -12.35 35.05
N VAL A 9 -111.52 -11.46 34.04
CA VAL A 9 -110.86 -10.13 33.85
C VAL A 9 -109.37 -9.85 34.27
N LEU A 10 -108.61 -9.24 33.31
CA LEU A 10 -107.35 -8.43 33.40
C LEU A 10 -106.02 -9.12 33.84
N THR A 11 -104.89 -9.00 33.14
CA THR A 11 -104.16 -7.75 32.78
C THR A 11 -103.30 -7.84 31.49
N ARG A 12 -103.04 -6.68 30.86
CA ARG A 12 -102.03 -6.51 29.77
C ARG A 12 -100.60 -6.54 30.34
N LEU A 13 -99.67 -7.18 29.63
CA LEU A 13 -98.25 -6.78 29.58
C LEU A 13 -97.70 -7.13 28.19
N GLY A 14 -97.35 -6.10 27.41
CA GLY A 14 -96.76 -6.29 26.08
C GLY A 14 -95.28 -6.55 26.19
N PHE A 15 -94.82 -7.74 25.80
CA PHE A 15 -93.41 -7.99 25.53
C PHE A 15 -93.04 -7.35 24.19
N PHE A 16 -92.61 -6.08 24.24
CA PHE A 16 -91.76 -5.53 23.20
C PHE A 16 -90.39 -6.20 23.31
N LEU A 17 -90.06 -7.06 22.35
CA LEU A 17 -88.68 -7.45 22.08
C LEU A 17 -87.91 -6.19 21.63
N PRO A 18 -86.77 -5.84 22.24
CA PRO A 18 -85.94 -4.75 21.74
C PRO A 18 -85.13 -5.18 20.50
N LEU A 19 -85.06 -4.26 19.54
CA LEU A 19 -84.07 -4.17 18.47
C LEU A 19 -82.71 -3.72 19.09
N THR A 20 -81.53 -4.05 18.59
CA THR A 20 -81.06 -4.85 17.42
C THR A 20 -79.70 -5.48 17.82
N PRO A 21 -78.97 -6.25 16.97
CA PRO A 21 -77.51 -6.27 17.11
C PRO A 21 -76.99 -4.82 17.09
N ALA A 22 -76.03 -4.50 17.95
CA ALA A 22 -75.53 -3.12 18.04
C ALA A 22 -74.68 -2.78 16.81
N ASP A 23 -75.19 -1.91 15.94
CA ASP A 23 -74.49 -1.37 14.77
C ASP A 23 -73.38 -0.38 15.23
N ALA A 24 -72.28 -0.94 15.74
CA ALA A 24 -71.17 -0.20 16.34
C ALA A 24 -69.83 -0.90 16.09
N CYS A 25 -68.80 -0.10 15.79
CA CYS A 25 -67.42 -0.55 15.69
C CYS A 25 -66.84 -0.93 17.06
N SER A 26 -65.91 -1.89 17.03
CA SER A 26 -65.02 -2.20 18.15
C SER A 26 -64.08 -1.03 18.45
N PRO A 27 -63.44 -1.00 19.64
CA PRO A 27 -62.51 0.06 20.00
C PRO A 27 -61.38 0.27 18.98
N PRO A 28 -61.03 1.54 18.70
CA PRO A 28 -60.04 1.89 17.69
C PRO A 28 -58.63 1.36 18.02
N ASP A 29 -57.98 0.72 17.05
CA ASP A 29 -56.66 0.11 17.22
C ASP A 29 -55.57 1.11 17.61
N ARG A 30 -54.67 0.70 18.52
CA ARG A 30 -53.48 1.48 18.89
C ARG A 30 -52.33 1.23 17.89
N LEU A 31 -52.40 1.91 16.75
CA LEU A 31 -51.46 1.83 15.61
C LEU A 31 -49.98 1.99 16.02
N GLN A 32 -49.04 1.48 15.21
CA GLN A 32 -47.59 1.59 15.51
C GLN A 32 -47.11 3.06 15.60
N TYR A 33 -47.68 3.94 14.78
CA TYR A 33 -47.28 5.35 14.62
C TYR A 33 -48.20 6.36 15.32
N ALA A 34 -49.36 5.93 15.83
CA ALA A 34 -50.37 6.80 16.44
C ALA A 34 -51.16 6.08 17.54
N GLU A 35 -51.86 6.83 18.37
CA GLU A 35 -52.79 6.31 19.37
C GLU A 35 -54.05 7.18 19.45
N PRO A 36 -55.23 6.62 19.79
CA PRO A 36 -56.45 7.40 19.93
C PRO A 36 -56.30 8.47 21.01
N GLU A 37 -56.93 9.64 20.85
CA GLU A 37 -56.97 10.66 21.88
C GLU A 37 -57.98 10.30 22.99
N GLN A 38 -57.84 10.91 24.17
CA GLN A 38 -58.89 10.83 25.21
C GLN A 38 -60.11 11.65 24.78
N PRO A 39 -61.35 11.20 25.05
CA PRO A 39 -61.73 10.05 25.89
C PRO A 39 -61.82 8.70 25.14
N PHE A 40 -61.57 8.66 23.83
CA PHE A 40 -61.84 7.48 22.99
C PHE A 40 -61.09 6.21 23.45
N ILE A 41 -59.90 6.35 24.04
CA ILE A 41 -59.13 5.23 24.63
C ILE A 41 -59.95 4.39 25.63
N THR A 42 -60.88 5.00 26.37
CA THR A 42 -61.66 4.33 27.44
C THR A 42 -63.03 3.82 27.00
N MET A 43 -63.46 4.14 25.78
CA MET A 43 -64.78 3.73 25.26
C MET A 43 -64.72 2.30 24.68
N GLN A 44 -65.79 1.54 24.89
CA GLN A 44 -65.86 0.12 24.48
C GLN A 44 -66.72 -0.14 23.23
N SER A 45 -67.50 0.84 22.78
CA SER A 45 -68.41 0.71 21.63
C SER A 45 -68.58 2.08 20.95
N PHE A 46 -68.57 2.08 19.61
CA PHE A 46 -68.56 3.29 18.78
C PHE A 46 -69.63 3.18 17.68
N PRO A 47 -70.78 3.87 17.81
CA PRO A 47 -71.82 3.83 16.77
C PRO A 47 -71.31 4.21 15.39
N VAL A 48 -71.94 3.67 14.34
CA VAL A 48 -71.67 4.07 12.95
C VAL A 48 -71.73 5.59 12.78
N GLY A 49 -70.78 6.14 12.02
CA GLY A 49 -70.56 7.58 11.85
C GLY A 49 -69.71 8.24 12.93
N THR A 50 -69.35 7.55 14.02
CA THR A 50 -68.45 8.11 15.06
C THR A 50 -67.06 8.34 14.49
N ASN A 51 -66.52 9.55 14.66
CA ASN A 51 -65.17 9.94 14.21
C ASN A 51 -64.23 10.09 15.42
N VAL A 52 -63.16 9.29 15.45
CA VAL A 52 -62.14 9.23 16.50
C VAL A 52 -60.89 9.97 16.03
N SER A 53 -60.41 10.93 16.82
CA SER A 53 -59.10 11.57 16.61
C SER A 53 -57.95 10.76 17.20
N TYR A 54 -56.80 10.87 16.55
CA TYR A 54 -55.56 10.18 16.91
C TYR A 54 -54.42 11.19 17.05
N VAL A 55 -53.57 10.99 18.05
CA VAL A 55 -52.29 11.68 18.21
C VAL A 55 -51.15 10.79 17.71
N CYS A 56 -50.17 11.38 17.00
CA CYS A 56 -48.98 10.65 16.59
C CYS A 56 -48.12 10.28 17.81
N ARG A 57 -47.62 9.04 17.87
CA ARG A 57 -46.75 8.58 18.97
C ARG A 57 -45.42 9.35 18.99
N PRO A 58 -44.70 9.40 20.12
CA PRO A 58 -43.33 9.89 20.17
C PRO A 58 -42.45 9.21 19.10
N GLY A 59 -41.58 9.99 18.45
CA GLY A 59 -40.82 9.55 17.27
C GLY A 59 -41.54 9.74 15.93
N TYR A 60 -42.86 9.99 15.92
CA TYR A 60 -43.66 10.23 14.70
C TYR A 60 -44.19 11.67 14.61
N MET A 61 -44.60 12.09 13.41
CA MET A 61 -45.19 13.39 13.12
C MET A 61 -46.35 13.25 12.13
N ALA A 62 -47.35 14.12 12.23
CA ALA A 62 -48.49 14.11 11.31
C ALA A 62 -48.04 14.43 9.87
N ILE A 63 -48.62 13.75 8.90
CA ILE A 63 -48.37 13.98 7.47
C ILE A 63 -49.20 15.21 7.05
N PRO A 64 -48.57 16.29 6.52
CA PRO A 64 -49.29 17.48 6.10
C PRO A 64 -50.42 17.17 5.12
N GLY A 65 -51.59 17.76 5.34
CA GLY A 65 -52.79 17.56 4.51
C GLY A 65 -53.59 16.28 4.80
N LYS A 66 -53.08 15.31 5.59
CA LYS A 66 -53.85 14.14 6.02
C LYS A 66 -54.59 14.40 7.34
N ARG A 67 -55.82 13.91 7.45
CA ARG A 67 -56.57 13.94 8.71
C ARG A 67 -56.07 12.83 9.62
N SER A 68 -55.77 13.16 10.88
CA SER A 68 -55.42 12.20 11.92
C SER A 68 -56.68 11.73 12.65
N SER A 69 -57.69 11.28 11.89
CA SER A 69 -58.96 10.78 12.44
C SER A 69 -59.51 9.66 11.58
N ARG A 70 -60.27 8.75 12.21
CA ARG A 70 -60.95 7.63 11.54
C ARG A 70 -62.42 7.59 11.93
N THR A 71 -63.28 7.30 10.97
CA THR A 71 -64.73 7.18 11.13
C THR A 71 -65.13 5.71 11.09
N CYS A 72 -66.04 5.32 11.98
CA CYS A 72 -66.72 4.04 11.93
C CYS A 72 -67.69 4.02 10.73
N GLY A 73 -67.43 3.17 9.73
CA GLY A 73 -68.26 3.02 8.54
C GLY A 73 -69.49 2.15 8.77
N ASP A 74 -70.43 2.16 7.80
CA ASP A 74 -71.62 1.29 7.80
C ASP A 74 -71.27 -0.21 7.71
N ASP A 75 -70.04 -0.52 7.29
CA ASP A 75 -69.43 -1.86 7.25
C ASP A 75 -68.80 -2.28 8.60
N LEU A 76 -68.96 -1.46 9.64
CA LEU A 76 -68.36 -1.60 10.97
C LEU A 76 -66.81 -1.58 10.96
N GLN A 77 -66.19 -0.97 9.94
CA GLN A 77 -64.73 -0.80 9.85
C GLN A 77 -64.29 0.66 10.03
N TRP A 78 -63.07 0.82 10.54
CA TRP A 78 -62.45 2.15 10.74
C TRP A 78 -61.80 2.65 9.45
N SER A 79 -62.39 3.68 8.84
CA SER A 79 -61.91 4.30 7.59
C SER A 79 -61.51 5.77 7.78
N PRO A 80 -60.52 6.31 7.04
CA PRO A 80 -59.65 5.63 6.08
C PRO A 80 -58.55 4.81 6.77
N VAL A 81 -58.15 3.70 6.14
CA VAL A 81 -57.08 2.81 6.64
C VAL A 81 -55.65 3.32 6.36
N GLU A 82 -55.51 4.38 5.56
CA GLU A 82 -54.22 4.97 5.21
C GLU A 82 -53.41 5.45 6.43
N GLN A 83 -52.09 5.53 6.24
CA GLN A 83 -51.18 6.14 7.20
C GLN A 83 -51.24 7.67 7.14
N PHE A 84 -51.37 8.27 8.33
CA PHE A 84 -51.48 9.72 8.56
C PHE A 84 -50.38 10.31 9.48
N CYS A 85 -49.56 9.48 10.13
CA CYS A 85 -48.32 9.90 10.78
C CYS A 85 -47.11 9.18 10.16
N THR A 86 -46.02 9.91 9.91
CA THR A 86 -44.75 9.36 9.41
C THR A 86 -43.66 9.44 10.49
N ALA A 87 -42.63 8.59 10.38
CA ALA A 87 -41.48 8.64 11.28
C ALA A 87 -40.75 9.97 11.11
N ARG A 88 -40.37 10.59 12.23
CA ARG A 88 -39.48 11.76 12.22
C ARG A 88 -38.09 11.31 11.78
N LYS A 89 -37.34 12.23 11.19
CA LYS A 89 -35.96 11.99 10.76
C LYS A 89 -34.98 12.70 11.69
N CYS A 90 -33.94 12.00 12.10
CA CYS A 90 -32.74 12.61 12.65
C CYS A 90 -32.03 13.42 11.55
N THR A 91 -31.23 14.41 11.95
CA THR A 91 -30.26 15.04 11.06
C THR A 91 -29.16 14.04 10.70
N HIS A 92 -28.41 14.30 9.62
CA HIS A 92 -27.19 13.52 9.37
C HIS A 92 -26.26 13.60 10.61
N PRO A 93 -25.59 12.50 11.03
CA PRO A 93 -24.74 12.51 12.23
C PRO A 93 -23.60 13.54 12.20
N GLY A 94 -23.14 13.90 11.00
CA GLY A 94 -21.97 14.74 10.77
C GLY A 94 -20.93 13.99 9.96
N GLU A 95 -19.65 14.27 10.22
CA GLU A 95 -18.50 13.57 9.66
C GLU A 95 -17.64 13.03 10.81
N LEU A 96 -17.07 11.84 10.66
CA LEU A 96 -16.16 11.23 11.63
C LEU A 96 -14.72 11.47 11.16
N SER A 97 -13.96 12.29 11.88
CA SER A 97 -12.56 12.54 11.54
C SER A 97 -11.76 11.24 11.60
N HIS A 98 -11.02 10.93 10.53
CA HIS A 98 -10.30 9.66 10.35
C HIS A 98 -11.18 8.41 10.45
N GLY A 99 -12.41 8.50 9.96
CA GLY A 99 -13.34 7.37 9.92
C GLY A 99 -14.52 7.54 8.98
N PHE A 100 -15.39 6.54 9.00
CA PHE A 100 -16.53 6.41 8.11
C PHE A 100 -17.81 6.19 8.91
N ILE A 101 -18.90 6.78 8.42
CA ILE A 101 -20.25 6.65 8.99
C ILE A 101 -21.13 5.98 7.94
N ASN A 102 -21.59 4.76 8.22
CA ASN A 102 -22.53 4.04 7.36
C ASN A 102 -23.96 4.22 7.87
N VAL A 103 -24.72 5.10 7.22
CA VAL A 103 -26.12 5.42 7.54
C VAL A 103 -27.04 4.71 6.56
N THR A 104 -27.92 3.85 7.06
CA THR A 104 -28.90 3.12 6.22
C THR A 104 -30.18 3.92 5.97
N ASP A 105 -30.69 4.59 7.00
CA ASP A 105 -31.78 5.57 6.94
C ASP A 105 -31.62 6.54 8.13
N LEU A 106 -32.34 7.66 8.08
CA LEU A 106 -32.38 8.70 9.10
C LEU A 106 -33.68 8.66 9.92
N THR A 107 -34.61 7.73 9.69
CA THR A 107 -35.87 7.68 10.42
C THR A 107 -35.70 7.24 11.88
N PHE A 108 -36.68 7.56 12.71
CA PHE A 108 -36.74 7.10 14.10
C PHE A 108 -36.54 5.58 14.21
N GLY A 109 -35.59 5.15 15.04
CA GLY A 109 -35.19 3.76 15.22
C GLY A 109 -34.07 3.28 14.27
N SER A 110 -33.69 4.07 13.26
CA SER A 110 -32.54 3.76 12.40
C SER A 110 -31.22 3.81 13.17
N LYS A 111 -30.26 3.01 12.69
CA LYS A 111 -28.91 2.85 13.24
C LYS A 111 -27.87 3.29 12.21
N ALA A 112 -26.81 3.94 12.68
CA ALA A 112 -25.63 4.23 11.89
C ALA A 112 -24.41 3.53 12.50
N THR A 113 -23.67 2.80 11.68
CA THR A 113 -22.45 2.07 12.08
C THR A 113 -21.22 2.92 11.79
N LEU A 114 -20.26 2.89 12.70
CA LEU A 114 -19.07 3.74 12.71
C LEU A 114 -17.81 2.86 12.60
N SER A 115 -16.88 3.26 11.74
CA SER A 115 -15.57 2.61 11.59
C SER A 115 -14.47 3.67 11.42
N CYS A 116 -13.21 3.29 11.64
CA CYS A 116 -12.06 4.18 11.44
C CYS A 116 -11.27 3.82 10.17
N GLU A 117 -10.44 4.77 9.74
CA GLU A 117 -9.41 4.57 8.73
C GLU A 117 -8.32 3.59 9.19
N GLU A 118 -7.56 3.03 8.25
CA GLU A 118 -6.41 2.18 8.55
C GLU A 118 -5.40 2.92 9.44
N GLY A 119 -4.94 2.27 10.51
CA GLY A 119 -4.04 2.91 11.48
C GLY A 119 -4.73 3.76 12.55
N TYR A 120 -6.05 3.82 12.56
CA TYR A 120 -6.86 4.44 13.61
C TYR A 120 -7.77 3.40 14.28
N ARG A 121 -8.04 3.59 15.58
CA ARG A 121 -8.96 2.76 16.35
C ARG A 121 -10.08 3.61 16.94
N LEU A 122 -11.27 3.02 17.04
CA LEU A 122 -12.45 3.72 17.52
C LEU A 122 -12.45 3.77 19.05
N ARG A 123 -12.55 4.98 19.61
CA ARG A 123 -12.70 5.19 21.06
C ARG A 123 -14.15 5.53 21.40
N GLY A 124 -14.94 4.49 21.62
CA GLY A 124 -16.35 4.56 21.97
C GLY A 124 -17.16 3.44 21.32
N ASP A 125 -18.47 3.52 21.39
CA ASP A 125 -19.38 2.59 20.70
C ASP A 125 -19.30 2.78 19.19
N ASN A 126 -19.40 1.68 18.44
CA ASN A 126 -19.38 1.66 16.96
C ASN A 126 -20.78 1.83 16.33
N GLU A 127 -21.79 2.17 17.13
CA GLU A 127 -23.16 2.34 16.66
C GLU A 127 -23.85 3.50 17.40
N ILE A 128 -24.58 4.32 16.66
CA ILE A 128 -25.49 5.34 17.19
C ILE A 128 -26.91 5.09 16.68
N VAL A 129 -27.91 5.44 17.47
CA VAL A 129 -29.33 5.15 17.21
C VAL A 129 -30.16 6.43 17.22
N CYS A 130 -31.07 6.58 16.26
CA CYS A 130 -31.99 7.72 16.17
C CYS A 130 -33.16 7.53 17.17
N GLU A 131 -33.07 8.20 18.32
CA GLU A 131 -33.98 8.03 19.47
C GLU A 131 -34.83 9.29 19.74
N VAL A 132 -35.84 9.18 20.61
CA VAL A 132 -36.70 10.32 20.99
C VAL A 132 -36.01 11.18 22.05
N LYS A 133 -35.77 12.45 21.73
CA LYS A 133 -35.21 13.46 22.64
C LYS A 133 -36.25 14.56 22.90
N GLY A 134 -37.10 14.33 23.90
CA GLY A 134 -38.22 15.22 24.21
C GLY A 134 -39.28 15.23 23.11
N LYS A 135 -39.52 16.39 22.48
CA LYS A 135 -40.49 16.54 21.37
C LYS A 135 -39.88 16.33 19.98
N VAL A 136 -38.61 15.96 19.86
CA VAL A 136 -37.91 15.71 18.59
C VAL A 136 -37.23 14.34 18.60
N VAL A 137 -36.60 13.95 17.49
CA VAL A 137 -35.69 12.80 17.43
C VAL A 137 -34.27 13.31 17.23
N ALA A 138 -33.30 12.62 17.83
CA ALA A 138 -31.88 12.93 17.73
C ALA A 138 -31.07 11.63 17.90
N TRP A 139 -29.81 11.64 17.45
CA TRP A 139 -28.89 10.57 17.79
C TRP A 139 -28.72 10.48 19.31
N ASN A 140 -28.70 9.26 19.82
CA ASN A 140 -28.64 8.98 21.25
C ASN A 140 -27.32 9.42 21.89
N ARG A 141 -26.25 9.56 21.09
CA ARG A 141 -24.91 10.00 21.50
C ARG A 141 -24.26 10.86 20.41
N ASP A 142 -23.26 11.64 20.81
CA ASP A 142 -22.38 12.36 19.88
C ASP A 142 -21.39 11.38 19.21
N LEU A 143 -20.73 11.82 18.13
CA LEU A 143 -19.74 10.99 17.42
C LEU A 143 -18.50 10.70 18.29
N PRO A 144 -18.01 9.44 18.31
CA PRO A 144 -16.77 9.06 18.98
C PRO A 144 -15.53 9.61 18.26
N LEU A 145 -14.35 9.38 18.83
CA LEU A 145 -13.07 9.74 18.22
C LEU A 145 -12.40 8.51 17.60
N CYS A 146 -11.93 8.61 16.35
CA CYS A 146 -10.92 7.72 15.81
C CYS A 146 -9.54 8.21 16.25
N GLU A 147 -8.90 7.53 17.19
CA GLU A 147 -7.55 7.86 17.64
C GLU A 147 -6.51 7.06 16.86
N ARG A 148 -5.43 7.73 16.42
CA ARG A 148 -4.34 7.07 15.68
C ARG A 148 -3.68 6.05 16.61
N ILE A 149 -3.49 4.82 16.15
CA ILE A 149 -3.06 3.71 17.01
C ILE A 149 -1.67 4.03 17.61
N PRO A 150 -1.53 4.10 18.95
CA PRO A 150 -0.25 4.35 19.60
C PRO A 150 0.54 3.04 19.75
N CYS A 151 1.85 3.12 19.56
CA CYS A 151 2.80 2.06 19.94
C CYS A 151 3.49 2.40 21.25
N GLU A 152 3.85 1.37 22.02
CA GLU A 152 4.80 1.52 23.12
C GLU A 152 6.19 1.96 22.62
N GLN A 153 7.00 2.53 23.51
CA GLN A 153 8.36 2.98 23.17
C GLN A 153 9.21 1.83 22.59
N PRO A 154 10.02 2.09 21.55
CA PRO A 154 10.88 1.06 20.94
C PRO A 154 11.84 0.43 21.97
N PRO A 155 12.02 -0.91 21.96
CA PRO A 155 12.93 -1.58 22.89
C PRO A 155 14.36 -1.03 22.78
N SER A 156 14.95 -0.63 23.92
CA SER A 156 16.36 -0.23 23.94
C SER A 156 17.27 -1.46 23.78
N ILE A 157 18.33 -1.33 22.98
CA ILE A 157 19.25 -2.44 22.66
C ILE A 157 20.62 -2.23 23.30
N ALA A 158 21.32 -3.31 23.65
CA ALA A 158 22.68 -3.22 24.17
C ALA A 158 23.64 -2.75 23.07
N HIS A 159 24.54 -1.81 23.41
CA HIS A 159 25.53 -1.22 22.51
C HIS A 159 24.94 -0.60 21.22
N GLY A 160 23.73 -0.07 21.30
CA GLY A 160 23.10 0.64 20.21
C GLY A 160 22.05 1.64 20.69
N ARG A 161 21.71 2.56 19.78
CA ARG A 161 20.87 3.72 20.05
C ARG A 161 19.97 4.03 18.85
N TYR A 162 18.90 4.75 19.13
CA TYR A 162 17.99 5.33 18.16
C TYR A 162 17.55 6.71 18.67
N ASP A 163 17.09 7.57 17.77
CA ASP A 163 16.57 8.89 18.13
C ASP A 163 15.20 8.75 18.79
N LYS A 164 15.12 9.11 20.08
CA LYS A 164 13.88 9.02 20.86
C LYS A 164 12.94 10.16 20.49
N LEU A 165 11.66 9.81 20.34
CA LEU A 165 10.53 10.72 20.15
C LEU A 165 9.65 10.66 21.40
N ASP A 166 8.88 11.71 21.64
CA ASP A 166 7.97 11.78 22.79
C ASP A 166 6.83 10.75 22.69
N GLU A 167 6.30 10.55 21.48
CA GLU A 167 5.18 9.64 21.20
C GLU A 167 5.41 8.85 19.90
N TYR A 168 4.84 7.64 19.84
CA TYR A 168 4.95 6.72 18.72
C TYR A 168 3.56 6.28 18.27
N PHE A 169 3.28 6.37 16.98
CA PHE A 169 1.98 6.02 16.38
C PHE A 169 2.16 5.21 15.09
N TYR A 170 1.07 4.67 14.55
CA TYR A 170 1.05 3.95 13.27
C TYR A 170 1.94 4.61 12.20
N GLN A 171 2.73 3.79 11.50
CA GLN A 171 3.76 4.14 10.50
C GLN A 171 4.97 4.95 11.02
N THR A 172 5.06 5.28 12.31
CA THR A 172 6.30 5.87 12.88
C THR A 172 7.44 4.88 12.75
N ALA A 173 8.52 5.26 12.05
CA ALA A 173 9.68 4.43 11.81
C ALA A 173 10.86 4.84 12.72
N VAL A 174 11.56 3.85 13.26
CA VAL A 174 12.70 4.03 14.17
C VAL A 174 13.89 3.25 13.63
N THR A 175 15.00 3.95 13.41
CA THR A 175 16.24 3.36 12.91
C THR A 175 17.28 3.28 14.01
N TYR A 176 17.79 2.08 14.26
CA TYR A 176 18.84 1.80 15.22
C TYR A 176 20.22 1.93 14.57
N SER A 177 21.19 2.34 15.38
CA SER A 177 22.61 2.38 15.05
C SER A 177 23.40 1.79 16.21
N CYS A 178 24.51 1.10 15.92
CA CYS A 178 25.39 0.61 16.97
C CYS A 178 26.30 1.72 17.49
N ASP A 179 26.67 1.61 18.77
CA ASP A 179 27.56 2.58 19.40
C ASP A 179 28.99 2.53 18.84
N ALA A 180 29.65 3.67 18.88
CA ALA A 180 31.04 3.77 18.44
C ALA A 180 31.96 3.15 19.51
N VAL A 181 32.85 2.25 19.08
CA VAL A 181 33.87 1.66 19.95
C VAL A 181 35.15 2.53 19.99
N PRO A 182 35.96 2.45 21.06
CA PRO A 182 37.27 3.09 21.10
C PRO A 182 38.18 2.61 19.96
N LYS A 183 39.09 3.48 19.51
CA LYS A 183 40.07 3.14 18.47
C LYS A 183 40.91 1.93 18.90
N GLY A 184 40.93 0.89 18.06
CA GLY A 184 41.65 -0.36 18.31
C GLY A 184 40.80 -1.51 18.86
N ALA A 185 39.55 -1.26 19.25
CA ALA A 185 38.57 -2.30 19.54
C ALA A 185 37.84 -2.75 18.26
N ASP A 186 37.32 -3.98 18.26
CA ASP A 186 36.51 -4.50 17.17
C ASP A 186 35.12 -3.83 17.14
N PRO A 187 34.64 -3.33 15.99
CA PRO A 187 33.38 -2.61 15.90
C PRO A 187 32.16 -3.54 16.04
N PHE A 188 31.07 -3.00 16.59
CA PHE A 188 29.79 -3.68 16.61
C PHE A 188 29.17 -3.73 15.21
N SER A 189 28.69 -4.91 14.83
CA SER A 189 27.85 -5.12 13.65
C SER A 189 26.36 -5.11 14.05
N LEU A 190 25.52 -4.44 13.27
CA LEU A 190 24.07 -4.46 13.44
C LEU A 190 23.49 -5.70 12.76
N ILE A 191 22.85 -6.56 13.55
CA ILE A 191 22.29 -7.85 13.14
C ILE A 191 20.76 -7.75 13.18
N GLY A 192 20.10 -8.12 12.09
CA GLY A 192 18.66 -7.94 11.89
C GLY A 192 18.32 -6.73 11.00
N THR A 193 17.08 -6.25 11.07
CA THR A 193 16.61 -5.06 10.35
C THR A 193 16.97 -3.79 11.13
N PRO A 194 17.68 -2.82 10.55
CA PRO A 194 18.08 -1.59 11.25
C PRO A 194 16.90 -0.67 11.56
N THR A 195 15.85 -0.73 10.73
CA THR A 195 14.64 0.08 10.87
C THR A 195 13.45 -0.82 11.17
N ILE A 196 12.66 -0.44 12.18
CA ILE A 196 11.35 -1.02 12.50
C ILE A 196 10.29 0.08 12.44
N PHE A 197 9.04 -0.26 12.20
CA PHE A 197 7.94 0.70 12.17
C PHE A 197 6.76 0.24 13.03
N CYS A 198 6.01 1.20 13.56
CA CYS A 198 4.78 0.93 14.31
C CYS A 198 3.69 0.44 13.34
N THR A 199 3.17 -0.75 13.61
CA THR A 199 2.00 -1.35 12.95
C THR A 199 0.99 -1.73 14.04
N TYR A 200 0.00 -2.57 13.76
CA TYR A 200 -0.98 -3.02 14.76
C TYR A 200 -1.32 -4.51 14.61
N ASP A 201 -1.85 -5.10 15.68
CA ASP A 201 -2.32 -6.49 15.75
C ASP A 201 -3.81 -6.66 15.37
N ALA A 202 -4.34 -7.88 15.49
CA ALA A 202 -5.74 -8.17 15.17
C ALA A 202 -6.76 -7.42 16.06
N ASP A 203 -6.33 -6.97 17.25
CA ASP A 203 -7.13 -6.28 18.25
C ASP A 203 -6.91 -4.74 18.22
N LEU A 204 -6.23 -4.22 17.17
CA LEU A 204 -5.88 -2.81 16.97
C LEU A 204 -4.94 -2.23 18.05
N ASN A 205 -4.12 -3.06 18.69
CA ASN A 205 -3.03 -2.59 19.56
C ASN A 205 -1.76 -2.30 18.74
N GLY A 206 -1.06 -1.21 19.06
CA GLY A 206 0.17 -0.85 18.35
C GLY A 206 1.32 -1.80 18.69
N VAL A 207 1.90 -2.42 17.66
CA VAL A 207 3.03 -3.36 17.79
C VAL A 207 4.14 -2.99 16.80
N TRP A 208 5.40 -3.33 17.12
CA TRP A 208 6.52 -3.08 16.22
C TRP A 208 6.62 -4.16 15.13
N SER A 209 6.87 -3.72 13.89
CA SER A 209 6.87 -4.56 12.68
C SER A 209 7.86 -5.73 12.68
N ALA A 210 8.87 -5.70 13.54
CA ALA A 210 9.92 -6.69 13.67
C ALA A 210 10.55 -6.62 15.07
N PRO A 211 11.18 -7.70 15.56
CA PRO A 211 11.98 -7.65 16.78
C PRO A 211 13.15 -6.66 16.64
N PRO A 212 13.62 -6.06 17.76
CA PRO A 212 14.72 -5.10 17.72
C PRO A 212 16.03 -5.76 17.25
N PRO A 213 16.87 -5.04 16.47
CA PRO A 213 18.16 -5.56 16.02
C PRO A 213 19.17 -5.69 17.17
N GLN A 214 20.23 -6.45 16.95
CA GLN A 214 21.29 -6.66 17.94
C GLN A 214 22.61 -6.04 17.48
N CYS A 215 23.27 -5.30 18.36
CA CYS A 215 24.63 -4.82 18.15
C CYS A 215 25.63 -5.75 18.85
N LYS A 216 26.35 -6.56 18.06
CA LYS A 216 27.39 -7.49 18.57
C LYS A 216 28.63 -7.47 17.69
N VAL A 217 29.78 -7.77 18.28
CA VAL A 217 31.02 -7.93 17.52
C VAL A 217 30.90 -9.19 16.66
N VAL A 218 30.95 -9.03 15.35
CA VAL A 218 31.06 -10.12 14.38
C VAL A 218 32.38 -9.96 13.66
N LYS A 219 33.23 -11.00 13.75
CA LYS A 219 34.59 -10.98 13.23
C LYS A 219 34.91 -12.35 12.66
N CYS A 220 34.77 -12.49 11.34
CA CYS A 220 35.13 -13.71 10.65
C CYS A 220 36.64 -13.77 10.43
N GLU A 221 37.24 -14.94 10.66
CA GLU A 221 38.63 -15.21 10.30
C GLU A 221 38.87 -15.03 8.80
N ASN A 222 40.12 -14.79 8.38
CA ASN A 222 40.45 -14.73 6.96
C ASN A 222 40.19 -16.10 6.30
N PRO A 223 39.20 -16.22 5.39
CA PRO A 223 38.77 -17.52 4.88
C PRO A 223 39.89 -18.18 4.06
N LYS A 224 39.99 -19.50 4.20
CA LYS A 224 40.87 -20.35 3.42
C LYS A 224 40.03 -21.46 2.79
N VAL A 225 40.21 -21.68 1.49
CA VAL A 225 39.63 -22.80 0.75
C VAL A 225 40.80 -23.64 0.28
N GLU A 226 40.78 -24.93 0.57
CA GLU A 226 41.83 -25.85 0.11
C GLU A 226 41.74 -26.01 -1.41
N ASN A 227 42.89 -25.93 -2.10
CA ASN A 227 42.96 -25.92 -3.57
C ASN A 227 42.12 -24.80 -4.21
N GLY A 228 42.02 -23.64 -3.54
CA GLY A 228 41.29 -22.48 -4.01
C GLY A 228 41.94 -21.16 -3.61
N LYS A 229 41.93 -20.22 -4.56
CA LYS A 229 42.52 -18.89 -4.44
C LYS A 229 41.42 -17.84 -4.28
N LYS A 230 41.61 -16.93 -3.33
CA LYS A 230 40.76 -15.74 -3.18
C LYS A 230 40.99 -14.78 -4.35
N ILE A 231 39.92 -14.31 -4.99
CA ILE A 231 39.98 -13.39 -6.15
C ILE A 231 39.30 -12.03 -5.92
N ALA A 232 38.37 -11.92 -4.97
CA ALA A 232 37.72 -10.65 -4.64
C ALA A 232 37.36 -10.53 -3.15
N GLY A 233 37.05 -9.30 -2.71
CA GLY A 233 36.69 -8.99 -1.33
C GLY A 233 37.88 -9.06 -0.36
N PHE A 234 39.08 -8.62 -0.78
CA PHE A 234 40.25 -8.56 0.11
C PHE A 234 40.10 -7.46 1.16
N GLY A 235 40.34 -7.79 2.43
CA GLY A 235 40.31 -6.85 3.54
C GLY A 235 41.24 -7.28 4.69
N PRO A 236 41.62 -6.34 5.58
CA PRO A 236 42.43 -6.64 6.76
C PRO A 236 41.64 -7.38 7.86
N SER A 237 40.31 -7.26 7.85
CA SER A 237 39.36 -7.91 8.74
C SER A 237 38.03 -8.09 8.02
N TYR A 238 37.16 -8.98 8.52
CA TYR A 238 35.84 -9.25 7.95
C TYR A 238 34.78 -9.23 9.04
N THR A 239 33.71 -8.49 8.79
CA THR A 239 32.58 -8.22 9.67
C THR A 239 31.27 -8.74 9.04
N TYR A 240 30.14 -8.58 9.72
CA TYR A 240 28.86 -9.11 9.25
C TYR A 240 28.50 -8.62 7.84
N LYS A 241 28.04 -9.54 6.98
CA LYS A 241 27.72 -9.35 5.55
C LYS A 241 28.92 -9.09 4.62
N ASP A 242 30.15 -8.91 5.14
CA ASP A 242 31.33 -8.90 4.26
C ASP A 242 31.40 -10.22 3.47
N SER A 243 31.77 -10.10 2.20
CA SER A 243 31.69 -11.20 1.24
C SER A 243 32.98 -11.36 0.45
N VAL A 244 33.33 -12.61 0.17
CA VAL A 244 34.62 -13.01 -0.43
C VAL A 244 34.35 -14.00 -1.56
N VAL A 245 35.10 -13.88 -2.66
CA VAL A 245 34.96 -14.75 -3.83
C VAL A 245 36.21 -15.61 -4.01
N PHE A 246 36.01 -16.90 -4.29
CA PHE A 246 37.07 -17.88 -4.49
C PHE A 246 37.01 -18.54 -5.87
N GLU A 247 38.16 -18.69 -6.50
CA GLU A 247 38.41 -19.47 -7.70
C GLU A 247 39.16 -20.76 -7.29
N CYS A 248 38.96 -21.87 -8.00
CA CYS A 248 39.69 -23.10 -7.68
C CYS A 248 41.03 -23.15 -8.43
N ASP A 249 42.04 -23.77 -7.82
CA ASP A 249 43.35 -23.94 -8.46
C ASP A 249 43.23 -24.88 -9.69
N PRO A 250 44.13 -24.76 -10.70
CA PRO A 250 44.06 -25.56 -11.91
C PRO A 250 43.97 -27.08 -11.64
N GLY A 251 42.95 -27.72 -12.22
CA GLY A 251 42.65 -29.15 -12.01
C GLY A 251 41.64 -29.45 -10.88
N TYR A 252 41.12 -28.42 -10.20
CA TYR A 252 40.03 -28.51 -9.23
C TYR A 252 38.80 -27.76 -9.72
N VAL A 253 37.61 -28.23 -9.33
CA VAL A 253 36.32 -27.63 -9.71
C VAL A 253 35.53 -27.21 -8.48
N ARG A 254 34.87 -26.05 -8.55
CA ARG A 254 34.10 -25.48 -7.45
C ARG A 254 32.77 -26.23 -7.25
N ARG A 255 32.54 -26.75 -6.05
CA ARG A 255 31.24 -27.21 -5.57
C ARG A 255 30.74 -26.28 -4.47
N GLY A 256 29.45 -25.94 -4.50
CA GLY A 256 28.86 -24.89 -3.66
C GLY A 256 28.85 -23.52 -4.35
N ALA A 257 28.62 -22.46 -3.58
CA ALA A 257 28.51 -21.11 -4.14
C ALA A 257 29.87 -20.45 -4.39
N GLU A 258 29.89 -19.54 -5.36
CA GLU A 258 31.04 -18.69 -5.71
C GLU A 258 31.45 -17.71 -4.61
N THR A 259 30.45 -17.10 -3.98
CA THR A 259 30.62 -16.08 -2.97
C THR A 259 30.28 -16.63 -1.59
N ILE A 260 31.17 -16.39 -0.63
CA ILE A 260 30.95 -16.69 0.78
C ILE A 260 30.68 -15.39 1.54
N THR A 261 29.80 -15.43 2.52
CA THR A 261 29.41 -14.24 3.31
C THR A 261 29.61 -14.51 4.80
N CYS A 262 30.18 -13.54 5.51
CA CYS A 262 30.36 -13.58 6.95
C CYS A 262 29.00 -13.43 7.66
N ARG A 263 28.63 -14.46 8.44
CA ARG A 263 27.35 -14.54 9.16
C ARG A 263 27.46 -14.01 10.58
N GLU A 264 26.31 -13.80 11.20
CA GLU A 264 26.13 -13.28 12.57
C GLU A 264 26.76 -14.12 13.70
N ASN A 265 27.21 -15.34 13.39
CA ASN A 265 27.90 -16.26 14.29
C ASN A 265 29.43 -16.26 14.05
N SER A 266 29.96 -15.25 13.35
CA SER A 266 31.37 -15.14 12.94
C SER A 266 31.87 -16.31 12.07
N THR A 267 30.99 -16.98 11.33
CA THR A 267 31.35 -18.03 10.37
C THR A 267 31.03 -17.65 8.92
N TRP A 268 31.80 -18.21 7.99
CA TRP A 268 31.55 -18.09 6.55
C TRP A 268 30.49 -19.10 6.10
N SER A 269 29.46 -18.61 5.40
CA SER A 269 28.43 -19.48 4.83
C SER A 269 27.84 -18.90 3.53
N PRO A 270 27.70 -19.71 2.46
CA PRO A 270 28.02 -21.15 2.39
C PRO A 270 29.54 -21.43 2.37
N LYS A 271 29.94 -22.69 2.55
CA LYS A 271 31.34 -23.13 2.43
C LYS A 271 31.55 -23.80 1.06
N PRO A 272 32.37 -23.25 0.15
CA PRO A 272 32.72 -23.88 -1.11
C PRO A 272 33.80 -24.95 -0.87
N THR A 273 33.79 -25.97 -1.72
CA THR A 273 34.88 -26.96 -1.82
C THR A 273 35.44 -26.93 -3.24
N CYS A 274 36.77 -26.97 -3.35
CA CYS A 274 37.45 -27.20 -4.63
C CYS A 274 37.81 -28.69 -4.68
N GLU A 275 37.06 -29.45 -5.47
CA GLU A 275 37.23 -30.90 -5.58
C GLU A 275 38.08 -31.24 -6.79
N LYS A 276 39.02 -32.18 -6.63
CA LYS A 276 39.91 -32.59 -7.72
C LYS A 276 39.10 -33.30 -8.80
N LEU A 277 39.26 -32.88 -10.05
CA LEU A 277 38.67 -33.58 -11.18
C LEU A 277 39.23 -35.01 -11.24
N SER A 278 38.35 -36.00 -11.15
CA SER A 278 38.72 -37.40 -11.36
C SER A 278 38.90 -37.68 -12.85
N ALA A 279 39.59 -38.76 -13.20
CA ALA A 279 39.94 -39.05 -14.59
C ALA A 279 38.74 -39.19 -15.55
N ARG A 280 37.51 -39.36 -15.04
CA ARG A 280 36.27 -39.55 -15.81
C ARG A 280 35.31 -38.36 -15.77
N VAL A 281 35.80 -37.17 -15.42
CA VAL A 281 34.94 -36.00 -15.16
C VAL A 281 35.51 -34.76 -15.86
N CYS A 282 34.61 -33.87 -16.31
CA CYS A 282 34.93 -32.54 -16.82
C CYS A 282 34.28 -31.45 -15.97
N ALA A 283 34.96 -30.33 -15.82
CA ALA A 283 34.34 -29.10 -15.34
C ALA A 283 33.44 -28.50 -16.43
N ALA A 284 32.65 -27.49 -16.07
CA ALA A 284 31.95 -26.67 -17.04
C ALA A 284 32.91 -26.13 -18.10
N PRO A 285 32.61 -26.29 -19.41
CA PRO A 285 33.47 -25.78 -20.46
C PRO A 285 33.47 -24.24 -20.42
N GLU A 286 34.65 -23.65 -20.30
CA GLU A 286 34.82 -22.20 -20.39
C GLU A 286 34.66 -21.77 -21.85
N VAL A 287 33.63 -20.97 -22.12
CA VAL A 287 33.32 -20.46 -23.46
C VAL A 287 33.14 -18.94 -23.38
N THR A 288 33.95 -18.20 -24.14
CA THR A 288 33.74 -16.76 -24.26
C THR A 288 32.55 -16.47 -25.18
N HIS A 289 31.69 -15.53 -24.77
CA HIS A 289 30.50 -15.10 -25.52
C HIS A 289 29.50 -16.22 -25.87
N GLY A 290 29.38 -17.23 -25.01
CA GLY A 290 28.39 -18.30 -25.15
C GLY A 290 27.89 -18.83 -23.80
N ALA A 291 26.76 -19.53 -23.84
CA ALA A 291 26.11 -20.15 -22.68
C ALA A 291 26.07 -21.67 -22.84
N VAL A 292 26.29 -22.39 -21.74
CA VAL A 292 26.32 -23.87 -21.68
C VAL A 292 24.98 -24.41 -21.17
N ILE A 293 24.40 -25.38 -21.87
CA ILE A 293 23.07 -25.94 -21.62
C ILE A 293 23.14 -27.48 -21.66
N PRO A 294 22.72 -28.21 -20.61
CA PRO A 294 22.30 -27.73 -19.29
C PRO A 294 23.50 -27.23 -18.47
N ALA A 295 23.33 -26.13 -17.72
CA ALA A 295 24.40 -25.59 -16.87
C ALA A 295 24.57 -26.39 -15.57
N LYS A 296 25.59 -27.25 -15.53
CA LYS A 296 26.15 -27.88 -14.32
C LYS A 296 27.57 -27.36 -14.05
N SER A 297 28.05 -27.48 -12.82
CA SER A 297 29.48 -27.26 -12.52
C SER A 297 30.37 -28.47 -12.87
N VAL A 298 29.79 -29.66 -13.03
CA VAL A 298 30.48 -30.95 -13.19
C VAL A 298 29.71 -31.83 -14.18
N TYR A 299 30.43 -32.53 -15.06
CA TYR A 299 29.88 -33.45 -16.07
C TYR A 299 30.65 -34.77 -16.09
N GLU A 300 29.94 -35.88 -16.26
CA GLU A 300 30.54 -37.22 -16.35
C GLU A 300 31.02 -37.56 -17.77
N GLU A 301 31.98 -38.48 -17.89
CA GLU A 301 32.46 -39.03 -19.16
C GLU A 301 31.29 -39.59 -20.00
N GLY A 302 31.09 -39.04 -21.20
CA GLY A 302 29.95 -39.33 -22.07
C GLY A 302 28.78 -38.34 -21.98
N GLU A 303 28.73 -37.44 -21.00
CA GLU A 303 27.73 -36.37 -20.98
C GLU A 303 28.01 -35.33 -22.07
N SER A 304 26.96 -34.88 -22.75
CA SER A 304 27.02 -33.86 -23.79
C SER A 304 26.30 -32.57 -23.36
N VAL A 305 26.87 -31.43 -23.73
CA VAL A 305 26.26 -30.10 -23.53
C VAL A 305 26.15 -29.35 -24.85
N GLN A 306 25.08 -28.58 -24.99
CA GLN A 306 24.93 -27.58 -26.04
C GLN A 306 25.55 -26.27 -25.58
N ILE A 307 26.48 -25.75 -26.37
CA ILE A 307 27.04 -24.42 -26.23
C ILE A 307 26.33 -23.54 -27.26
N LYS A 308 25.64 -22.50 -26.78
CA LYS A 308 24.93 -21.53 -27.62
C LYS A 308 25.62 -20.19 -27.57
N CYS A 309 26.04 -19.67 -28.72
CA CYS A 309 26.67 -18.35 -28.78
C CYS A 309 25.67 -17.22 -28.43
N HIS A 310 26.20 -16.14 -27.88
CA HIS A 310 25.45 -14.90 -27.69
C HIS A 310 25.08 -14.27 -29.06
N ALA A 311 24.09 -13.37 -29.05
CA ALA A 311 23.63 -12.71 -30.27
C ALA A 311 24.79 -12.02 -31.02
N SER A 312 24.80 -12.15 -32.35
CA SER A 312 25.85 -11.66 -33.26
C SER A 312 27.23 -12.34 -33.13
N CYS A 313 27.32 -13.46 -32.41
CA CYS A 313 28.52 -14.30 -32.37
C CYS A 313 28.21 -15.71 -32.91
N THR A 314 29.16 -16.28 -33.65
CA THR A 314 29.07 -17.65 -34.18
C THR A 314 30.36 -18.41 -33.90
N PHE A 315 30.30 -19.72 -33.93
CA PHE A 315 31.53 -20.52 -33.99
C PHE A 315 32.29 -20.26 -35.30
N PRO A 316 33.59 -20.59 -35.37
CA PRO A 316 34.37 -20.56 -36.61
C PRO A 316 33.75 -21.36 -37.78
N SER A 317 32.86 -22.31 -37.49
CA SER A 317 32.05 -23.07 -38.46
C SER A 317 30.85 -22.31 -39.03
N GLY A 318 30.54 -21.11 -38.54
CA GLY A 318 29.34 -20.33 -38.88
C GLY A 318 28.08 -20.74 -38.12
N ALA A 319 28.13 -21.77 -37.29
CA ALA A 319 26.99 -22.20 -36.47
C ALA A 319 26.76 -21.27 -35.25
N GLY A 320 25.51 -21.06 -34.86
CA GLY A 320 25.15 -20.34 -33.63
C GLY A 320 25.09 -21.22 -32.37
N GLU A 321 25.10 -22.54 -32.54
CA GLU A 321 25.12 -23.53 -31.46
C GLU A 321 25.99 -24.74 -31.86
N MET A 322 26.59 -25.40 -30.88
CA MET A 322 27.35 -26.63 -31.08
C MET A 322 27.14 -27.57 -29.89
N THR A 323 27.30 -28.88 -30.10
CA THR A 323 27.30 -29.86 -29.00
C THR A 323 28.72 -30.36 -28.76
N VAL A 324 29.14 -30.42 -27.50
CA VAL A 324 30.43 -31.00 -27.07
C VAL A 324 30.17 -32.09 -26.04
N THR A 325 31.00 -33.13 -26.04
CA THR A 325 30.90 -34.28 -25.13
C THR A 325 32.14 -34.38 -24.24
N CYS A 326 31.96 -34.67 -22.96
CA CYS A 326 33.06 -34.86 -22.02
C CYS A 326 33.73 -36.22 -22.25
N HIS A 327 35.06 -36.23 -22.45
CA HIS A 327 35.88 -37.44 -22.55
C HIS A 327 36.63 -37.78 -21.25
N GLY A 328 36.25 -37.14 -20.14
CA GLY A 328 37.00 -37.19 -18.87
C GLY A 328 38.24 -36.30 -18.89
N GLN A 329 39.01 -36.31 -17.80
CA GLN A 329 40.24 -35.53 -17.61
C GLN A 329 40.10 -34.01 -17.93
N ASN A 330 38.91 -33.43 -17.77
CA ASN A 330 38.59 -32.06 -18.21
C ASN A 330 38.74 -31.79 -19.73
N MET A 331 38.63 -32.82 -20.57
CA MET A 331 38.75 -32.72 -22.01
C MET A 331 37.39 -32.86 -22.70
N TRP A 332 37.03 -31.87 -23.51
CA TRP A 332 35.78 -31.82 -24.29
C TRP A 332 36.06 -32.11 -25.77
N SER A 333 35.17 -32.86 -26.43
CA SER A 333 35.35 -33.43 -27.78
C SER A 333 35.79 -32.46 -28.88
N SER A 334 35.35 -31.21 -28.81
CA SER A 334 35.43 -30.26 -29.93
C SER A 334 35.31 -28.79 -29.49
N LEU A 335 35.67 -28.47 -28.24
CA LEU A 335 35.43 -27.15 -27.64
C LEU A 335 36.05 -26.00 -28.44
N GLN A 336 35.22 -25.02 -28.82
CA GLN A 336 35.60 -23.80 -29.53
C GLN A 336 34.96 -22.59 -28.87
N ASN A 337 35.63 -21.44 -28.97
CA ASN A 337 35.07 -20.15 -28.53
C ASN A 337 34.18 -19.54 -29.61
N CYS A 338 33.16 -18.80 -29.19
CA CYS A 338 32.34 -18.02 -30.11
C CYS A 338 33.15 -16.81 -30.61
N THR A 339 33.35 -16.74 -31.93
CA THR A 339 33.90 -15.57 -32.60
C THR A 339 32.75 -14.65 -32.98
N CYS A 340 32.69 -13.49 -32.34
CA CYS A 340 31.85 -12.40 -32.82
C CYS A 340 32.46 -11.83 -34.11
N GLY A 341 31.63 -11.42 -35.07
CA GLY A 341 32.11 -10.72 -36.27
C GLY A 341 32.91 -9.47 -35.89
N PRO A 342 33.72 -8.89 -36.82
CA PRO A 342 34.46 -7.65 -36.55
C PRO A 342 33.49 -6.65 -35.94
N GLU A 343 33.81 -6.20 -34.73
CA GLU A 343 32.83 -5.54 -33.88
C GLU A 343 32.12 -4.45 -34.67
N SER A 344 30.79 -4.45 -34.61
CA SER A 344 30.03 -3.24 -34.88
C SER A 344 30.22 -2.27 -33.68
N SER A 345 31.47 -2.02 -33.30
CA SER A 345 31.88 -1.07 -32.28
C SER A 345 31.79 0.34 -32.86
N GLY A 346 30.55 0.74 -33.10
CA GLY A 346 30.10 2.08 -32.86
C GLY A 346 29.13 2.01 -31.69
N PHE A 347 29.64 2.18 -30.48
CA PHE A 347 28.76 2.60 -29.39
C PHE A 347 28.33 4.05 -29.66
N THR A 348 27.13 4.42 -29.24
CA THR A 348 26.69 5.82 -29.34
C THR A 348 27.66 6.68 -28.52
N PRO A 349 28.33 7.69 -29.11
CA PRO A 349 29.37 8.44 -28.42
C PRO A 349 28.78 9.16 -27.19
N HIS A 350 29.49 9.11 -26.06
CA HIS A 350 29.01 9.73 -24.83
C HIS A 350 29.12 11.26 -24.88
N ILE A 351 27.99 11.96 -25.02
CA ILE A 351 27.94 13.42 -25.03
C ILE A 351 27.63 13.94 -23.61
N ASN A 352 28.64 14.50 -22.95
CA ASN A 352 28.45 15.17 -21.66
C ASN A 352 27.42 16.30 -21.82
N ASN A 353 26.33 16.25 -21.05
CA ASN A 353 25.24 17.22 -21.07
C ASN A 353 24.50 17.37 -22.43
N GLY A 354 24.46 16.30 -23.22
CA GLY A 354 23.63 16.21 -24.42
C GLY A 354 23.07 14.80 -24.65
N ARG A 355 22.29 14.66 -25.71
CA ARG A 355 21.66 13.41 -26.17
C ARG A 355 21.73 13.29 -27.68
N VAL A 356 21.58 12.07 -28.19
CA VAL A 356 21.25 11.82 -29.59
C VAL A 356 19.73 11.96 -29.76
N THR A 357 19.29 12.64 -30.80
CA THR A 357 17.86 12.87 -31.12
C THR A 357 17.40 12.15 -32.39
N ASP A 358 18.32 11.82 -33.29
CA ASP A 358 18.04 11.07 -34.52
C ASP A 358 19.21 10.15 -34.87
N GLY A 359 18.90 9.05 -35.57
CA GLY A 359 19.87 8.07 -36.06
C GLY A 359 20.42 7.09 -35.01
N GLN A 360 19.96 7.13 -33.75
CA GLN A 360 20.49 6.26 -32.70
C GLN A 360 20.28 4.77 -33.01
N LYS A 361 21.35 3.98 -32.99
CA LYS A 361 21.33 2.52 -33.18
C LYS A 361 22.11 1.82 -32.07
N SER A 362 21.85 0.53 -31.88
CA SER A 362 22.66 -0.34 -31.02
C SER A 362 24.08 -0.55 -31.55
N SER A 363 24.29 -0.32 -32.85
CA SER A 363 25.59 -0.43 -33.52
C SER A 363 25.56 0.31 -34.87
N TYR A 364 26.70 0.84 -35.37
CA TYR A 364 26.75 1.69 -36.58
C TYR A 364 27.59 1.08 -37.71
N SER A 365 27.10 1.22 -38.94
CA SER A 365 27.81 0.87 -40.17
C SER A 365 28.43 2.10 -40.83
N LYS A 366 29.55 1.93 -41.56
CA LYS A 366 30.21 3.05 -42.24
C LYS A 366 29.24 3.76 -43.20
N GLY A 367 29.00 5.04 -42.96
CA GLY A 367 28.02 5.85 -43.70
C GLY A 367 26.77 6.24 -42.88
N ASP A 368 26.49 5.57 -41.75
CA ASP A 368 25.42 5.96 -40.83
C ASP A 368 25.65 7.34 -40.22
N PHE A 369 24.58 8.07 -39.92
CA PHE A 369 24.64 9.40 -39.28
C PHE A 369 23.83 9.42 -37.98
N ILE A 370 24.24 10.28 -37.05
CA ILE A 370 23.47 10.63 -35.85
C ILE A 370 23.34 12.15 -35.71
N THR A 371 22.27 12.60 -35.05
CA THR A 371 22.04 14.02 -34.72
C THR A 371 22.04 14.21 -33.21
N ILE A 372 22.75 15.23 -32.72
CA ILE A 372 23.03 15.49 -31.30
C ILE A 372 22.44 16.84 -30.88
N GLU A 373 21.83 16.86 -29.69
CA GLU A 373 21.22 18.03 -29.05
C GLU A 373 21.73 18.16 -27.62
N CYS A 374 22.04 19.38 -27.18
CA CYS A 374 22.45 19.65 -25.80
C CYS A 374 21.23 19.84 -24.87
N TYR A 375 21.36 19.44 -23.61
CA TYR A 375 20.31 19.69 -22.61
C TYR A 375 20.16 21.19 -22.30
N ALA A 376 18.98 21.56 -21.77
CA ALA A 376 18.65 22.95 -21.44
C ALA A 376 19.73 23.60 -20.56
N GLY A 377 20.19 24.78 -20.97
CA GLY A 377 21.29 25.50 -20.31
C GLY A 377 22.69 25.25 -20.89
N TYR A 378 22.84 24.38 -21.90
CA TYR A 378 24.09 24.14 -22.60
C TYR A 378 24.01 24.54 -24.08
N THR A 379 25.12 25.02 -24.65
CA THR A 379 25.27 25.35 -26.08
C THR A 379 26.15 24.32 -26.79
N LEU A 380 25.74 23.90 -27.98
CA LEU A 380 26.45 22.92 -28.80
C LEU A 380 27.63 23.58 -29.53
N HIS A 381 28.83 23.03 -29.35
CA HIS A 381 30.05 23.43 -30.04
C HIS A 381 30.55 22.27 -30.92
N GLY A 382 30.37 22.41 -32.23
CA GLY A 382 30.64 21.41 -33.26
C GLY A 382 29.49 21.38 -34.28
N GLU A 383 29.46 20.38 -35.16
CA GLU A 383 28.27 20.12 -35.98
C GLU A 383 27.30 19.21 -35.24
N ALA A 384 26.00 19.50 -35.35
CA ALA A 384 24.96 18.71 -34.70
C ALA A 384 24.77 17.32 -35.35
N ARG A 385 25.12 17.16 -36.63
CA ARG A 385 24.99 15.90 -37.37
C ARG A 385 26.36 15.37 -37.73
N ILE A 386 26.66 14.13 -37.34
CA ILE A 386 27.97 13.49 -37.57
C ILE A 386 27.81 12.11 -38.19
N GLN A 387 28.74 11.71 -39.06
CA GLN A 387 28.70 10.45 -39.80
C GLN A 387 29.77 9.46 -39.30
N TYR A 388 29.41 8.19 -39.17
CA TYR A 388 30.31 7.13 -38.75
C TYR A 388 31.22 6.70 -39.90
N ILE A 389 32.55 6.80 -39.70
CA ILE A 389 33.56 6.51 -40.74
C ILE A 389 34.29 5.16 -40.51
N GLY A 390 34.06 4.52 -39.36
CA GLY A 390 34.71 3.27 -38.92
C GLY A 390 35.56 3.45 -37.65
N GLU A 391 35.94 2.35 -37.00
CA GLU A 391 36.89 2.32 -35.86
C GLU A 391 36.54 3.28 -34.70
N ASN A 392 35.27 3.35 -34.28
CA ASN A 392 34.76 4.33 -33.29
C ASN A 392 34.95 5.82 -33.67
N ARG A 393 35.29 6.15 -34.93
CA ARG A 393 35.47 7.53 -35.39
C ARG A 393 34.26 8.10 -36.11
N TRP A 394 34.02 9.38 -35.88
CA TRP A 394 32.95 10.17 -36.46
C TRP A 394 33.51 11.37 -37.22
N SER A 395 32.87 11.75 -38.32
CA SER A 395 33.19 12.90 -39.15
C SER A 395 31.93 13.71 -39.47
N PRO A 396 31.84 15.00 -39.10
CA PRO A 396 32.75 15.73 -38.22
C PRO A 396 32.94 15.07 -36.84
N GLY A 397 33.97 15.50 -36.09
CA GLY A 397 34.24 14.97 -34.75
C GLY A 397 33.09 15.23 -33.77
N VAL A 398 32.97 14.40 -32.73
CA VAL A 398 31.87 14.46 -31.75
C VAL A 398 31.79 15.87 -31.12
N PRO A 399 30.62 16.56 -31.19
CA PRO A 399 30.44 17.90 -30.66
C PRO A 399 30.42 17.90 -29.12
N THR A 400 30.68 19.08 -28.52
CA THR A 400 30.68 19.26 -27.07
C THR A 400 29.58 20.22 -26.61
N CYS A 401 28.89 19.88 -25.51
CA CYS A 401 27.90 20.75 -24.89
C CYS A 401 28.54 21.54 -23.75
N GLN A 402 28.69 22.86 -23.92
CA GLN A 402 29.30 23.75 -22.93
C GLN A 402 28.25 24.56 -22.20
N LEU A 403 28.45 24.83 -20.91
CA LEU A 403 27.46 25.55 -20.09
C LEU A 403 27.25 26.96 -20.66
N SER A 404 26.01 27.30 -21.00
CA SER A 404 25.67 28.60 -21.59
C SER A 404 25.98 29.72 -20.61
N LYS A 405 26.78 30.71 -21.04
CA LYS A 405 27.20 31.84 -20.20
C LYS A 405 26.01 32.61 -19.60
N LEU A 406 24.82 32.55 -20.23
CA LEU A 406 23.58 33.14 -19.70
C LEU A 406 23.23 32.61 -18.28
N PHE A 407 23.38 31.32 -18.03
CA PHE A 407 23.03 30.69 -16.75
C PHE A 407 24.02 31.00 -15.61
N LEU A 408 25.25 31.43 -15.93
CA LEU A 408 26.20 31.93 -14.93
C LEU A 408 25.98 33.42 -14.60
N ILE A 409 25.29 34.15 -15.47
CA ILE A 409 25.03 35.59 -15.31
C ILE A 409 23.72 35.81 -14.54
N LEU A 410 22.65 35.06 -14.84
CA LEU A 410 21.36 35.19 -14.14
C LEU A 410 21.46 35.19 -12.60
N PRO A 411 22.05 34.19 -11.92
CA PRO A 411 22.13 34.19 -10.46
C PRO A 411 23.01 35.33 -9.92
N LYS A 412 24.05 35.75 -10.65
CA LYS A 412 24.88 36.90 -10.26
C LYS A 412 24.11 38.22 -10.36
N VAL A 413 23.29 38.39 -11.41
CA VAL A 413 22.42 39.56 -11.59
C VAL A 413 21.30 39.57 -10.55
N ILE A 414 20.67 38.42 -10.27
CA ILE A 414 19.63 38.29 -9.23
C ILE A 414 20.21 38.62 -7.85
N VAL A 415 21.38 38.07 -7.49
CA VAL A 415 22.06 38.40 -6.23
C VAL A 415 22.42 39.89 -6.16
N ALA A 416 22.95 40.48 -7.23
CA ALA A 416 23.24 41.90 -7.28
C ALA A 416 21.96 42.75 -7.08
N VAL A 417 20.87 42.43 -7.77
CA VAL A 417 19.58 43.13 -7.63
C VAL A 417 19.01 43.00 -6.22
N VAL A 418 19.05 41.80 -5.61
CA VAL A 418 18.60 41.59 -4.22
C VAL A 418 19.46 42.37 -3.24
N VAL A 419 20.78 42.39 -3.41
CA VAL A 419 21.70 43.20 -2.58
C VAL A 419 21.44 44.69 -2.75
N PHE A 420 21.23 45.19 -3.97
CA PHE A 420 20.88 46.59 -4.21
C PHE A 420 19.51 46.95 -3.62
N LEU A 421 18.50 46.09 -3.73
CA LEU A 421 17.18 46.30 -3.12
C LEU A 421 17.26 46.29 -1.59
N ALA A 422 18.05 45.40 -0.99
CA ALA A 422 18.28 45.36 0.45
C ALA A 422 19.04 46.62 0.93
N ALA A 423 20.10 47.02 0.22
CA ALA A 423 20.84 48.25 0.51
C ALA A 423 19.97 49.50 0.35
N PHE A 424 19.11 49.56 -0.67
CA PHE A 424 18.12 50.63 -0.86
C PHE A 424 17.07 50.67 0.26
N TRP A 425 16.60 49.50 0.72
CA TRP A 425 15.69 49.40 1.88
C TRP A 425 16.36 49.87 3.17
N ILE A 426 17.61 49.49 3.41
CA ILE A 426 18.40 49.93 4.57
C ILE A 426 18.64 51.44 4.51
N TYR A 427 19.05 51.96 3.35
CA TYR A 427 19.22 53.40 3.10
C TYR A 427 17.92 54.16 3.37
N LYS A 428 16.79 53.72 2.78
CA LYS A 428 15.47 54.32 3.01
C LYS A 428 15.09 54.29 4.49
N LYS A 429 15.35 53.18 5.20
CA LYS A 429 15.08 53.06 6.64
C LYS A 429 15.94 54.01 7.49
N PHE A 430 17.21 54.20 7.14
CA PHE A 430 18.14 55.09 7.86
C PHE A 430 17.82 56.58 7.61
N PHE A 431 17.57 56.96 6.36
CA PHE A 431 17.32 58.37 5.99
C PHE A 431 15.88 58.82 6.24
N SER A 432 14.92 57.91 6.38
CA SER A 432 13.53 58.24 6.77
C SER A 432 13.34 58.49 8.27
N GLN A 433 14.39 58.44 9.10
CA GLN A 433 14.32 58.77 10.53
C GLN A 433 15.00 60.11 10.91
N ASN A 434 15.70 60.76 9.97
CA ASN A 434 16.42 62.02 10.19
C ASN A 434 15.92 63.16 9.28
N GLY A 435 14.61 63.20 9.02
CA GLY A 435 13.93 64.25 8.25
C GLY A 435 12.51 64.44 8.76
#